data_AF-A0A5B8VI27-F1
#
_entry.id   AF-A0A5B8VI27-F1
#
_cell.length_a   1.000
_cell.length_b   1.000
_cell.length_c   1.000
_cell.angle_alpha   90.00
_cell.angle_beta   90.00
_cell.angle_gamma   90.00
#
_symmetry.space_group_name_H-M   'P 1'
#
loop_
_entity.id
_entity.type
_entity.pdbx_description
1 polymer ?
#
loop_
_entity_poly.entity_id
_entity_poly.type
_entity_poly.pdbx_seq_one_letter_code
_entity_poly.pdbx_strand_id
1 'polypeptide(L)'
;MSQQDFTTSFTVSQSPKAALEAICNVRGWWSENIEGDTASLNSIFRYHYQDVHVGKFKITELSPERIVWHVLENRFKFTKDEHEWQNSNIVFDIAAENGKTRVTFTHKELTPAYECYDLCKDAWTHYIQGSLKSLITTGKGEPTPREDSDTIKESSPATTNKISIRHRLRIEVPVETVYHALTTKEGLQGWWTPDVEIENGLQQGGILKFGFGPQNQHNQTTLRIEALHHYDLVKWSCLEANPEWIGTEISFELEPHVKGAVLNFSHNNWQAYTNEFAGCSYAWALFLKSLKRLCETGKGLPFPDFDK
;
A
#
# COMPACT_ATOMS: atom_id res chain seq x y z
N MET A 1 8.37 -24.14 -22.51
CA MET A 1 7.78 -22.79 -22.37
C MET A 1 8.80 -21.98 -21.59
N SER A 2 9.25 -20.83 -22.09
CA SER A 2 10.34 -20.08 -21.46
C SER A 2 9.91 -19.62 -20.07
N GLN A 3 10.66 -20.01 -19.03
CA GLN A 3 10.65 -19.31 -17.73
C GLN A 3 10.94 -17.85 -18.01
N GLN A 4 9.94 -16.98 -17.88
CA GLN A 4 10.11 -15.55 -18.04
C GLN A 4 10.29 -14.94 -16.66
N ASP A 5 11.49 -14.40 -16.43
CA ASP A 5 11.78 -13.54 -15.29
C ASP A 5 10.86 -12.31 -15.30
N PHE A 6 10.62 -11.73 -14.13
CA PHE A 6 10.02 -10.40 -14.06
C PHE A 6 11.10 -9.33 -14.16
N THR A 7 10.96 -8.40 -15.12
CA THR A 7 11.90 -7.28 -15.33
C THR A 7 11.17 -5.95 -15.45
N THR A 8 11.72 -4.92 -14.83
CA THR A 8 11.29 -3.52 -14.98
C THR A 8 12.49 -2.58 -15.02
N SER A 9 12.35 -1.40 -15.62
CA SER A 9 13.46 -0.44 -15.73
C SER A 9 12.98 1.01 -15.71
N PHE A 10 13.83 1.91 -15.23
CA PHE A 10 13.63 3.35 -15.32
C PHE A 10 14.95 4.08 -15.53
N THR A 11 14.88 5.36 -15.89
CA THR A 11 16.05 6.24 -16.07
C THR A 11 15.98 7.45 -15.14
N VAL A 12 17.14 7.89 -14.65
CA VAL A 12 17.33 9.05 -13.76
C VAL A 12 18.51 9.90 -14.23
N SER A 13 18.54 11.18 -13.83
CA SER A 13 19.63 12.09 -14.17
C SER A 13 20.84 11.96 -13.22
N GLN A 14 20.68 11.28 -12.09
CA GLN A 14 21.73 11.01 -11.11
C GLN A 14 22.76 10.02 -11.67
N SER A 15 23.96 10.00 -11.08
CA SER A 15 25.07 9.15 -11.53
C SER A 15 24.84 7.66 -11.21
N PRO A 16 25.53 6.73 -11.91
CA PRO A 16 25.47 5.30 -11.58
C PRO A 16 25.82 5.00 -10.13
N LYS A 17 26.81 5.72 -9.58
CA LYS A 17 27.20 5.62 -8.17
C LYS A 17 26.06 5.98 -7.23
N ALA A 18 25.37 7.10 -7.46
CA ALA A 18 24.24 7.51 -6.63
C ALA A 18 23.06 6.52 -6.73
N ALA A 19 22.82 5.94 -7.91
CA ALA A 19 21.83 4.89 -8.08
C ALA A 19 22.19 3.63 -7.28
N LEU A 20 23.44 3.18 -7.33
CA LEU A 20 23.92 2.03 -6.55
C LEU A 20 23.80 2.29 -5.03
N GLU A 21 24.22 3.47 -4.57
CA GLU A 21 24.10 3.87 -3.16
C GLU A 21 22.64 3.83 -2.68
N ALA A 22 21.69 4.30 -3.50
CA ALA A 22 20.27 4.21 -3.21
C ALA A 22 19.74 2.77 -3.21
N ILE A 23 20.17 1.93 -4.16
CA ILE A 23 19.79 0.50 -4.21
C ILE A 23 20.26 -0.21 -2.93
N CYS A 24 21.50 0.03 -2.49
CA CYS A 24 22.07 -0.52 -1.25
C CYS A 24 21.38 0.03 0.01
N ASN A 25 20.76 1.22 -0.05
CA ASN A 25 19.94 1.76 1.04
C ASN A 25 18.53 1.16 1.03
N VAL A 26 18.44 -0.16 1.20
CA VAL A 26 17.18 -0.92 1.16
C VAL A 26 16.15 -0.41 2.18
N ARG A 27 16.61 0.13 3.32
CA ARG A 27 15.75 0.79 4.31
C ARG A 27 15.10 2.07 3.82
N GLY A 28 15.77 2.80 2.94
CA GLY A 28 15.29 4.07 2.41
C GLY A 28 14.23 3.92 1.31
N TRP A 29 13.99 2.71 0.79
CA TRP A 29 13.03 2.52 -0.30
C TRP A 29 12.16 1.26 -0.23
N TRP A 30 12.62 0.16 0.36
CA TRP A 30 11.80 -1.06 0.46
C TRP A 30 11.11 -1.16 1.81
N SER A 31 11.88 -1.25 2.91
CA SER A 31 11.31 -1.39 4.25
C SER A 31 12.29 -0.97 5.34
N GLU A 32 11.83 -0.16 6.29
CA GLU A 32 12.60 0.26 7.47
C GLU A 32 12.86 -0.91 8.43
N ASN A 33 12.08 -2.00 8.33
CA ASN A 33 12.25 -3.23 9.10
C ASN A 33 13.41 -4.12 8.62
N ILE A 34 14.16 -3.70 7.60
CA ILE A 34 15.31 -4.47 7.10
C ILE A 34 16.38 -4.60 8.19
N GLU A 35 16.78 -5.83 8.46
CA GLU A 35 17.81 -6.17 9.44
C GLU A 35 19.09 -6.66 8.74
N GLY A 36 20.25 -6.24 9.22
CA GLY A 36 21.55 -6.64 8.65
C GLY A 36 22.11 -5.66 7.62
N ASP A 37 23.28 -5.99 7.08
CA ASP A 37 24.01 -5.14 6.14
C ASP A 37 23.53 -5.40 4.70
N THR A 38 23.24 -4.32 3.99
CA THR A 38 22.71 -4.30 2.62
C THR A 38 23.67 -3.68 1.60
N ALA A 39 24.92 -3.38 2.00
CA ALA A 39 25.89 -2.65 1.20
C ALA A 39 27.26 -3.35 1.07
N SER A 40 27.42 -4.58 1.59
CA SER A 40 28.68 -5.33 1.53
C SER A 40 28.53 -6.67 0.81
N LEU A 41 29.52 -7.04 -0.01
CA LEU A 41 29.56 -8.36 -0.62
C LEU A 41 29.57 -9.47 0.46
N ASN A 42 28.80 -10.53 0.24
CA ASN A 42 28.56 -11.65 1.14
C ASN A 42 27.75 -11.34 2.42
N SER A 43 27.31 -10.10 2.62
CA SER A 43 26.41 -9.80 3.74
C SER A 43 25.07 -10.51 3.57
N ILE A 44 24.40 -10.73 4.70
CA ILE A 44 23.05 -11.27 4.77
C ILE A 44 22.17 -10.22 5.42
N PHE A 45 21.00 -9.99 4.83
CA PHE A 45 19.96 -9.17 5.42
C PHE A 45 18.62 -9.92 5.43
N ARG A 46 17.73 -9.49 6.33
CA ARG A 46 16.40 -10.07 6.50
C ARG A 46 15.34 -9.01 6.26
N TYR A 47 14.27 -9.45 5.62
CA TYR A 47 13.03 -8.74 5.46
C TYR A 47 11.94 -9.44 6.26
N HIS A 48 11.06 -8.68 6.87
CA HIS A 48 9.78 -9.16 7.32
C HIS A 48 8.72 -8.08 7.13
N TYR A 49 7.49 -8.53 6.94
CA TYR A 49 6.28 -7.70 7.01
C TYR A 49 5.22 -8.51 7.76
N GLN A 50 4.92 -8.05 8.97
CA GLN A 50 4.07 -8.73 9.95
C GLN A 50 4.42 -10.23 10.05
N ASP A 51 3.40 -11.07 10.23
CA ASP A 51 3.51 -12.52 10.09
C ASP A 51 3.26 -13.01 8.65
N VAL A 52 3.20 -12.09 7.67
CA VAL A 52 2.72 -12.36 6.30
C VAL A 52 3.85 -12.73 5.35
N HIS A 53 4.95 -11.99 5.35
CA HIS A 53 6.10 -12.23 4.46
C HIS A 53 7.40 -12.16 5.23
N VAL A 54 8.22 -13.21 5.12
CA VAL A 54 9.59 -13.24 5.67
C VAL A 54 10.55 -13.61 4.56
N GLY A 55 11.66 -12.88 4.45
CA GLY A 55 12.70 -13.12 3.46
C GLY A 55 14.10 -13.01 4.05
N LYS A 56 15.03 -13.82 3.55
CA LYS A 56 16.44 -13.77 3.89
C LYS A 56 17.27 -13.78 2.63
N PHE A 57 18.14 -12.79 2.50
CA PHE A 57 18.86 -12.51 1.26
C PHE A 57 20.35 -12.46 1.53
N LYS A 58 21.16 -12.96 0.59
CA LYS A 58 22.61 -12.80 0.60
C LYS A 58 23.05 -11.98 -0.59
N ILE A 59 23.90 -10.98 -0.38
CA ILE A 59 24.54 -10.25 -1.48
C ILE A 59 25.64 -11.13 -2.08
N THR A 60 25.41 -11.68 -3.26
CA THR A 60 26.35 -12.60 -3.94
C THR A 60 27.21 -11.92 -4.98
N GLU A 61 26.81 -10.73 -5.44
CA GLU A 61 27.59 -9.87 -6.33
C GLU A 61 27.37 -8.41 -5.93
N LEU A 62 28.45 -7.63 -5.95
CA LEU A 62 28.42 -6.19 -5.72
C LEU A 62 29.57 -5.54 -6.49
N SER A 63 29.24 -4.77 -7.50
CA SER A 63 30.13 -3.96 -8.33
C SER A 63 29.51 -2.58 -8.58
N PRO A 64 30.25 -1.62 -9.18
CA PRO A 64 29.68 -0.33 -9.54
C PRO A 64 28.47 -0.40 -10.50
N GLU A 65 28.38 -1.46 -11.31
CA GLU A 65 27.37 -1.63 -12.35
C GLU A 65 26.28 -2.65 -11.98
N ARG A 66 26.47 -3.44 -10.92
CA ARG A 66 25.57 -4.55 -10.60
C ARG A 66 25.54 -4.89 -9.12
N ILE A 67 24.37 -5.26 -8.64
CA ILE A 67 24.19 -5.94 -7.36
C ILE A 67 23.21 -7.12 -7.51
N VAL A 68 23.59 -8.26 -6.93
CA VAL A 68 22.77 -9.49 -6.96
C VAL A 68 22.50 -9.96 -5.54
N TRP A 69 21.23 -10.18 -5.24
CA TRP A 69 20.75 -10.79 -4.01
C TRP A 69 20.25 -12.20 -4.31
N HIS A 70 20.84 -13.19 -3.64
CA HIS A 70 20.33 -14.56 -3.67
C HIS A 70 19.33 -14.76 -2.53
N VAL A 71 18.17 -15.34 -2.85
CA VAL A 71 17.09 -15.59 -1.88
C VAL A 71 17.36 -16.92 -1.16
N LEU A 72 17.85 -16.83 0.08
CA LEU A 72 18.18 -18.00 0.90
C LEU A 72 16.92 -18.66 1.47
N GLU A 73 16.00 -17.85 1.97
CA GLU A 73 14.75 -18.27 2.60
C GLU A 73 13.67 -17.27 2.19
N ASN A 74 12.48 -17.77 1.87
CA ASN A 74 11.30 -16.96 1.68
C ASN A 74 10.09 -17.71 2.24
N ARG A 75 9.20 -17.00 2.95
CA ARG A 75 7.93 -17.52 3.42
C ARG A 75 6.81 -16.52 3.15
N PHE A 76 5.80 -16.93 2.40
CA PHE A 76 4.53 -16.22 2.22
C PHE A 76 3.40 -16.94 2.94
N LYS A 77 2.61 -16.23 3.74
CA LYS A 77 1.45 -16.79 4.45
C LYS A 77 0.19 -16.88 3.57
N PHE A 78 0.19 -16.19 2.42
CA PHE A 78 -0.98 -16.04 1.54
C PHE A 78 -0.95 -16.95 0.30
N THR A 79 0.10 -17.74 0.11
CA THR A 79 0.25 -18.72 -0.98
C THR A 79 0.13 -20.15 -0.45
N LYS A 80 -0.14 -21.13 -1.33
CA LYS A 80 -0.07 -22.55 -0.96
C LYS A 80 1.36 -23.06 -0.92
N ASP A 81 2.17 -22.68 -1.90
CA ASP A 81 3.62 -22.83 -1.81
C ASP A 81 4.17 -21.62 -1.07
N GLU A 82 4.39 -21.78 0.24
CA GLU A 82 4.90 -20.70 1.08
C GLU A 82 6.34 -20.31 0.69
N HIS A 83 7.09 -21.15 -0.04
CA HIS A 83 8.52 -20.95 -0.32
C HIS A 83 8.81 -20.37 -1.72
N GLU A 84 7.79 -19.88 -2.44
CA GLU A 84 7.99 -19.15 -3.70
C GLU A 84 9.06 -18.05 -3.50
N TRP A 85 9.91 -17.82 -4.51
CA TRP A 85 11.18 -17.06 -4.47
C TRP A 85 12.41 -17.82 -3.95
N GLN A 86 12.29 -18.88 -3.15
CA GLN A 86 13.48 -19.51 -2.57
C GLN A 86 14.41 -20.07 -3.65
N ASN A 87 15.72 -19.83 -3.48
CA ASN A 87 16.79 -20.15 -4.43
C ASN A 87 16.80 -19.31 -5.73
N SER A 88 15.96 -18.29 -5.84
CA SER A 88 16.01 -17.35 -6.96
C SER A 88 17.06 -16.25 -6.76
N ASN A 89 17.21 -15.37 -7.77
CA ASN A 89 18.06 -14.19 -7.68
C ASN A 89 17.29 -12.91 -8.00
N ILE A 90 17.51 -11.87 -7.20
CA ILE A 90 17.10 -10.50 -7.48
C ILE A 90 18.33 -9.74 -7.97
N VAL A 91 18.23 -9.12 -9.14
CA VAL A 91 19.35 -8.50 -9.86
C VAL A 91 19.01 -7.05 -10.15
N PHE A 92 19.95 -6.16 -9.84
CA PHE A 92 19.93 -4.78 -10.31
C PHE A 92 21.12 -4.56 -11.22
N ASP A 93 20.84 -4.16 -12.46
CA ASP A 93 21.82 -3.71 -13.44
C ASP A 93 21.77 -2.19 -13.58
N ILE A 94 22.93 -1.55 -13.56
CA ILE A 94 23.10 -0.09 -13.60
C ILE A 94 23.98 0.25 -14.80
N ALA A 95 23.47 1.05 -15.72
CA ALA A 95 24.18 1.46 -16.93
C ALA A 95 24.10 2.96 -17.14
N ALA A 96 25.19 3.58 -17.60
CA ALA A 96 25.17 4.93 -18.12
C ALA A 96 24.66 4.92 -19.56
N GLU A 97 23.58 5.64 -19.85
CA GLU A 97 22.95 5.71 -21.17
C GLU A 97 22.54 7.16 -21.48
N ASN A 98 23.03 7.72 -22.58
CA ASN A 98 22.64 9.06 -23.08
C ASN A 98 22.76 10.18 -22.02
N GLY A 99 23.82 10.15 -21.20
CA GLY A 99 24.03 11.13 -20.12
C GLY A 99 23.10 10.96 -18.91
N LYS A 100 22.35 9.87 -18.84
CA LYS A 100 21.52 9.45 -17.70
C LYS A 100 21.99 8.10 -17.17
N THR A 101 21.43 7.70 -16.04
CA THR A 101 21.61 6.35 -15.49
C THR A 101 20.33 5.55 -15.70
N ARG A 102 20.45 4.35 -16.26
CA ARG A 102 19.39 3.36 -16.35
C ARG A 102 19.57 2.34 -15.22
N VAL A 103 18.49 2.08 -14.49
CA VAL A 103 18.40 0.99 -13.52
C VAL A 103 17.44 -0.05 -14.08
N THR A 104 17.91 -1.30 -14.17
CA THR A 104 17.10 -2.45 -14.59
C THR A 104 17.01 -3.43 -13.43
N PHE A 105 15.82 -3.65 -12.93
CA PHE A 105 15.50 -4.65 -11.91
C PHE A 105 15.03 -5.93 -12.59
N THR A 106 15.56 -7.07 -12.16
CA THR A 106 15.09 -8.40 -12.58
C THR A 106 14.96 -9.33 -11.39
N HIS A 107 13.78 -9.90 -11.19
CA HIS A 107 13.60 -11.05 -10.31
C HIS A 107 13.60 -12.33 -11.15
N LYS A 108 14.72 -13.06 -11.08
CA LYS A 108 14.90 -14.33 -11.78
C LYS A 108 13.90 -15.36 -11.29
N GLU A 109 13.31 -16.12 -12.21
CA GLU A 109 12.36 -17.21 -11.88
C GLU A 109 11.06 -16.76 -11.20
N LEU A 110 10.81 -15.46 -11.03
CA LEU A 110 9.47 -14.94 -10.73
C LEU A 110 8.65 -15.02 -12.01
N THR A 111 8.00 -16.17 -12.24
CA THR A 111 7.26 -16.47 -13.48
C THR A 111 5.74 -16.47 -13.26
N PRO A 112 4.92 -16.29 -14.32
CA PRO A 112 3.45 -16.38 -14.23
C PRO A 112 2.90 -17.70 -13.69
N ALA A 113 3.74 -18.74 -13.52
CA ALA A 113 3.33 -19.99 -12.91
C ALA A 113 3.27 -19.92 -11.37
N TYR A 114 3.91 -18.93 -10.74
CA TYR A 114 3.86 -18.73 -9.29
C TYR A 114 2.53 -18.09 -8.88
N GLU A 115 1.97 -18.56 -7.77
CA GLU A 115 0.75 -18.03 -7.19
C GLU A 115 0.91 -16.55 -6.82
N CYS A 116 2.11 -16.17 -6.35
CA CYS A 116 2.41 -14.79 -6.01
C CYS A 116 2.69 -13.87 -7.21
N TYR A 117 2.76 -14.38 -8.46
CA TYR A 117 3.35 -13.64 -9.57
C TYR A 117 2.78 -12.24 -9.76
N ASP A 118 1.46 -12.11 -9.93
CA ASP A 118 0.82 -10.82 -10.19
C ASP A 118 1.03 -9.86 -9.02
N LEU A 119 0.82 -10.33 -7.78
CA LEU A 119 1.01 -9.55 -6.56
C LEU A 119 2.46 -9.09 -6.41
N CYS A 120 3.42 -10.00 -6.56
CA CYS A 120 4.84 -9.71 -6.43
C CYS A 120 5.35 -8.81 -7.55
N LYS A 121 4.92 -9.02 -8.79
CA LYS A 121 5.24 -8.15 -9.92
C LYS A 121 4.76 -6.73 -9.66
N ASP A 122 3.53 -6.56 -9.19
CA ASP A 122 2.94 -5.24 -8.98
C ASP A 122 3.56 -4.55 -7.76
N ALA A 123 3.80 -5.28 -6.66
CA ALA A 123 4.53 -4.77 -5.49
C ALA A 123 5.97 -4.37 -5.86
N TRP A 124 6.72 -5.21 -6.58
CA TRP A 124 8.04 -4.84 -7.08
C TRP A 124 7.97 -3.62 -8.00
N THR A 125 6.96 -3.53 -8.87
CA THR A 125 6.79 -2.35 -9.72
C THR A 125 6.60 -1.08 -8.90
N HIS A 126 5.78 -1.13 -7.84
CA HIS A 126 5.57 -0.01 -6.91
C HIS A 126 6.88 0.43 -6.24
N TYR A 127 7.61 -0.48 -5.58
CA TYR A 127 8.85 -0.11 -4.89
C TYR A 127 9.96 0.32 -5.84
N ILE A 128 10.11 -0.34 -6.99
CA ILE A 128 11.22 -0.05 -7.91
C ILE A 128 10.95 1.23 -8.71
N GLN A 129 9.77 1.37 -9.32
CA GLN A 129 9.48 2.53 -10.16
C GLN A 129 8.96 3.74 -9.37
N GLY A 130 8.41 3.54 -8.17
CA GLY A 130 7.97 4.59 -7.27
C GLY A 130 9.05 4.93 -6.24
N SER A 131 9.16 4.12 -5.18
CA SER A 131 9.96 4.43 -4.00
C SER A 131 11.47 4.57 -4.26
N LEU A 132 12.11 3.57 -4.89
CA LEU A 132 13.54 3.59 -5.21
C LEU A 132 13.88 4.72 -6.18
N LYS A 133 13.07 4.88 -7.23
CA LYS A 133 13.23 5.99 -8.17
C LYS A 133 13.15 7.34 -7.46
N SER A 134 12.18 7.53 -6.56
CA SER A 134 12.04 8.74 -5.77
C SER A 134 13.22 8.97 -4.84
N LEU A 135 13.72 7.90 -4.18
CA LEU A 135 14.92 7.98 -3.34
C LEU A 135 16.12 8.48 -4.15
N ILE A 136 16.32 7.95 -5.35
CA ILE A 136 17.42 8.39 -6.23
C ILE A 136 17.24 9.85 -6.67
N THR A 137 16.03 10.25 -7.06
CA THR A 137 15.83 11.58 -7.66
C THR A 137 15.71 12.71 -6.65
N THR A 138 15.15 12.44 -5.47
CA THR A 138 14.80 13.44 -4.45
C THR A 138 15.52 13.27 -3.12
N GLY A 139 16.16 12.12 -2.89
CA GLY A 139 16.73 11.76 -1.59
C GLY A 139 15.72 11.19 -0.60
N LYS A 140 14.43 11.06 -0.97
CA LYS A 140 13.38 10.48 -0.13
C LYS A 140 12.59 9.41 -0.89
N GLY A 141 12.61 8.18 -0.37
CA GLY A 141 11.75 7.09 -0.81
C GLY A 141 10.48 6.97 0.03
N GLU A 142 9.70 5.95 -0.26
CA GLU A 142 8.45 5.56 0.41
C GLU A 142 8.57 4.09 0.87
N PRO A 143 9.49 3.77 1.80
CA PRO A 143 9.62 2.41 2.33
C PRO A 143 8.42 2.05 3.22
N THR A 144 8.19 0.75 3.41
CA THR A 144 7.36 0.26 4.51
C THR A 144 7.94 0.79 5.84
N PRO A 145 7.22 1.59 6.63
CA PRO A 145 7.65 2.08 7.93
C PRO A 145 7.93 0.93 8.89
N ARG A 146 8.77 1.23 9.89
CA ARG A 146 9.05 0.28 10.95
C ARG A 146 7.77 -0.04 11.72
N GLU A 147 7.55 -1.31 12.03
CA GLU A 147 6.45 -1.69 12.91
C GLU A 147 6.77 -1.20 14.33
N ASP A 148 5.96 -0.28 14.86
CA ASP A 148 6.05 0.12 16.26
C ASP A 148 5.50 -1.02 17.13
N SER A 149 6.19 -1.36 18.23
CA SER A 149 5.77 -2.40 19.17
C SER A 149 4.39 -2.16 19.81
N ASP A 150 3.85 -0.94 19.65
CA ASP A 150 2.52 -0.55 20.13
C ASP A 150 1.39 -0.83 19.12
N THR A 151 1.70 -1.32 17.90
CA THR A 151 0.72 -1.90 16.97
C THR A 151 0.30 -3.31 17.40
N ILE A 152 -0.08 -3.45 18.67
CA ILE A 152 -0.90 -4.58 19.09
C ILE A 152 -2.20 -4.43 18.30
N LYS A 153 -2.49 -5.38 17.38
CA LYS A 153 -3.84 -5.54 16.82
C LYS A 153 -4.80 -5.55 17.99
N GLU A 154 -5.47 -4.42 18.26
CA GLU A 154 -6.45 -4.34 19.33
C GLU A 154 -7.46 -5.44 19.05
N SER A 155 -7.40 -6.51 19.85
CA SER A 155 -8.46 -7.49 19.91
C SER A 155 -9.72 -6.71 20.25
N SER A 156 -10.71 -6.79 19.36
CA SER A 156 -11.96 -6.03 19.44
C SER A 156 -12.43 -5.90 20.89
N PRO A 157 -12.63 -4.66 21.41
CA PRO A 157 -13.11 -4.52 22.77
C PRO A 157 -14.49 -5.15 22.89
N ALA A 158 -14.72 -5.71 24.06
CA ALA A 158 -15.93 -6.41 24.44
C ALA A 158 -17.20 -5.60 24.15
N THR A 159 -18.21 -6.35 23.75
CA THR A 159 -19.62 -6.04 23.49
C THR A 159 -20.13 -4.81 24.25
N THR A 160 -20.12 -3.66 23.59
CA THR A 160 -21.13 -2.62 23.83
C THR A 160 -22.15 -2.73 22.70
N ASN A 161 -23.40 -2.40 22.98
CA ASN A 161 -24.57 -2.62 22.12
C ASN A 161 -24.59 -1.66 20.89
N LYS A 162 -23.44 -1.53 20.21
CA LYS A 162 -23.20 -0.59 19.12
C LYS A 162 -23.24 -1.34 17.79
N ILE A 163 -23.96 -0.75 16.84
CA ILE A 163 -24.23 -1.33 15.54
C ILE A 163 -23.15 -0.87 14.56
N SER A 164 -22.78 -1.75 13.62
CA SER A 164 -21.81 -1.43 12.57
C SER A 164 -22.33 -1.79 11.19
N ILE A 165 -22.08 -0.92 10.22
CA ILE A 165 -22.12 -1.28 8.80
C ILE A 165 -20.81 -2.01 8.51
N ARG A 166 -20.85 -3.17 7.87
CA ARG A 166 -19.65 -3.92 7.46
C ARG A 166 -19.75 -4.36 6.02
N HIS A 167 -18.64 -4.23 5.30
CA HIS A 167 -18.48 -4.72 3.94
C HIS A 167 -17.15 -5.46 3.82
N ARG A 168 -17.12 -6.54 3.05
CA ARG A 168 -15.90 -7.28 2.73
C ARG A 168 -15.81 -7.48 1.24
N LEU A 169 -14.72 -7.03 0.62
CA LEU A 169 -14.52 -7.17 -0.81
C LEU A 169 -13.05 -7.44 -1.14
N ARG A 170 -12.83 -8.19 -2.21
CA ARG A 170 -11.51 -8.42 -2.80
C ARG A 170 -11.27 -7.38 -3.89
N ILE A 171 -10.08 -6.79 -3.90
CA ILE A 171 -9.61 -5.85 -4.92
C ILE A 171 -8.38 -6.49 -5.57
N GLU A 172 -8.36 -6.61 -6.89
CA GLU A 172 -7.36 -7.36 -7.67
C GLU A 172 -6.09 -6.55 -7.92
N VAL A 173 -5.62 -5.86 -6.88
CA VAL A 173 -4.33 -5.15 -6.84
C VAL A 173 -3.68 -5.34 -5.47
N PRO A 174 -2.36 -5.08 -5.33
CA PRO A 174 -1.68 -5.14 -4.03
C PRO A 174 -2.26 -4.18 -2.98
N VAL A 175 -2.05 -4.47 -1.70
CA VAL A 175 -2.52 -3.64 -0.57
C VAL A 175 -1.98 -2.21 -0.66
N GLU A 176 -0.79 -2.03 -1.22
CA GLU A 176 -0.13 -0.75 -1.43
C GLU A 176 -0.97 0.18 -2.31
N THR A 177 -1.59 -0.34 -3.36
CA THR A 177 -2.46 0.45 -4.26
C THR A 177 -3.76 0.85 -3.57
N VAL A 178 -4.34 -0.04 -2.76
CA VAL A 178 -5.56 0.26 -2.00
C VAL A 178 -5.27 1.28 -0.91
N TYR A 179 -4.20 1.08 -0.15
CA TYR A 179 -3.75 2.00 0.90
C TYR A 179 -3.48 3.39 0.32
N HIS A 180 -2.73 3.49 -0.78
CA HIS A 180 -2.49 4.76 -1.48
C HIS A 180 -3.81 5.45 -1.87
N ALA A 181 -4.82 4.72 -2.36
CA ALA A 181 -6.13 5.29 -2.68
C ALA A 181 -6.89 5.82 -1.45
N LEU A 182 -6.61 5.29 -0.26
CA LEU A 182 -7.21 5.71 1.01
C LEU A 182 -6.43 6.84 1.71
N THR A 183 -5.14 7.00 1.42
CA THR A 183 -4.24 7.88 2.19
C THR A 183 -3.61 8.99 1.36
N THR A 184 -4.09 9.23 0.13
CA THR A 184 -3.66 10.36 -0.71
C THR A 184 -4.85 11.22 -1.11
N LYS A 185 -4.59 12.50 -1.36
CA LYS A 185 -5.66 13.43 -1.78
C LYS A 185 -6.28 12.97 -3.10
N GLU A 186 -5.43 12.63 -4.07
CA GLU A 186 -5.83 12.17 -5.39
C GLU A 186 -6.62 10.86 -5.31
N GLY A 187 -6.20 9.95 -4.43
CA GLY A 187 -6.92 8.71 -4.13
C GLY A 187 -8.32 8.97 -3.60
N LEU A 188 -8.42 9.73 -2.50
CA LEU A 188 -9.69 10.09 -1.85
C LEU A 188 -10.66 10.78 -2.83
N GLN A 189 -10.12 11.70 -3.65
CA GLN A 189 -10.86 12.36 -4.71
C GLN A 189 -11.37 11.40 -5.79
N GLY A 190 -10.56 10.40 -6.11
CA GLY A 190 -10.81 9.45 -7.19
C GLY A 190 -11.92 8.45 -6.90
N TRP A 191 -12.22 8.13 -5.64
CA TRP A 191 -13.23 7.13 -5.30
C TRP A 191 -14.42 7.64 -4.48
N TRP A 192 -14.25 8.65 -3.64
CA TRP A 192 -15.31 9.08 -2.73
C TRP A 192 -16.00 10.37 -3.19
N THR A 193 -15.28 11.50 -3.20
CA THR A 193 -15.79 12.79 -3.68
C THR A 193 -14.63 13.68 -4.13
N PRO A 194 -14.74 14.45 -5.24
CA PRO A 194 -13.69 15.34 -5.70
C PRO A 194 -13.41 16.51 -4.74
N ASP A 195 -14.36 16.85 -3.87
CA ASP A 195 -14.22 17.94 -2.90
C ASP A 195 -13.56 17.45 -1.61
N VAL A 196 -12.23 17.57 -1.55
CA VAL A 196 -11.39 17.11 -0.43
C VAL A 196 -10.46 18.22 0.04
N GLU A 197 -10.59 18.56 1.31
CA GLU A 197 -9.67 19.44 2.04
C GLU A 197 -8.94 18.65 3.13
N ILE A 198 -7.66 19.00 3.34
CA ILE A 198 -6.79 18.33 4.29
C ILE A 198 -6.16 19.42 5.17
N GLU A 199 -6.39 19.34 6.46
CA GLU A 199 -5.77 20.22 7.46
C GLU A 199 -4.84 19.40 8.35
N ASN A 200 -3.70 19.97 8.73
CA ASN A 200 -2.66 19.29 9.53
C ASN A 200 -2.05 18.03 8.87
N GLY A 201 -2.20 17.88 7.55
CA GLY A 201 -1.54 16.83 6.75
C GLY A 201 -2.19 15.44 6.82
N LEU A 202 -1.70 14.52 5.98
CA LEU A 202 -2.12 13.11 5.94
C LEU A 202 -1.32 12.28 6.95
N GLN A 203 -1.59 12.49 8.22
CA GLN A 203 -0.94 11.84 9.35
C GLN A 203 -1.93 11.69 10.51
N GLN A 204 -1.58 10.90 11.52
CA GLN A 204 -2.40 10.79 12.73
C GLN A 204 -2.69 12.16 13.34
N GLY A 205 -3.95 12.41 13.71
CA GLY A 205 -4.45 13.71 14.16
C GLY A 205 -4.80 14.70 13.04
N GLY A 206 -4.45 14.40 11.78
CA GLY A 206 -4.86 15.18 10.62
C GLY A 206 -6.38 15.22 10.43
N ILE A 207 -6.89 16.27 9.79
CA ILE A 207 -8.32 16.48 9.56
C ILE A 207 -8.61 16.39 8.06
N LEU A 208 -9.63 15.60 7.72
CA LEU A 208 -10.12 15.41 6.36
C LEU A 208 -11.53 16.01 6.27
N LYS A 209 -11.78 16.85 5.27
CA LYS A 209 -13.11 17.40 5.00
C LYS A 209 -13.57 16.99 3.61
N PHE A 210 -14.78 16.44 3.53
CA PHE A 210 -15.37 15.89 2.32
C PHE A 210 -16.68 16.61 1.99
N GLY A 211 -16.76 17.24 0.82
CA GLY A 211 -17.98 17.90 0.35
C GLY A 211 -18.84 17.00 -0.54
N PHE A 212 -20.17 17.05 -0.36
CA PHE A 212 -21.15 16.32 -1.17
C PHE A 212 -22.25 17.27 -1.68
N GLY A 213 -21.98 17.94 -2.81
CA GLY A 213 -22.94 18.84 -3.46
C GLY A 213 -22.28 20.14 -3.97
N PRO A 214 -23.08 21.15 -4.35
CA PRO A 214 -22.56 22.48 -4.67
C PRO A 214 -21.90 23.11 -3.43
N GLN A 215 -20.76 23.81 -3.61
CA GLN A 215 -19.99 24.45 -2.52
C GLN A 215 -20.80 25.36 -1.58
N ASN A 216 -21.98 25.82 -2.02
CA ASN A 216 -22.85 26.71 -1.27
C ASN A 216 -23.84 25.98 -0.35
N GLN A 217 -23.77 24.65 -0.23
CA GLN A 217 -24.58 23.84 0.67
C GLN A 217 -23.68 23.23 1.75
N HIS A 218 -24.06 23.36 3.04
CA HIS A 218 -23.37 22.76 4.19
C HIS A 218 -23.53 21.22 4.22
N ASN A 219 -23.11 20.54 3.16
CA ASN A 219 -23.05 19.08 3.07
C ASN A 219 -21.59 18.61 3.15
N GLN A 220 -20.91 19.02 4.21
CA GLN A 220 -19.53 18.65 4.48
C GLN A 220 -19.46 17.62 5.61
N THR A 221 -18.59 16.63 5.45
CA THR A 221 -18.23 15.64 6.48
C THR A 221 -16.79 15.87 6.90
N THR A 222 -16.56 16.14 8.19
CA THR A 222 -15.25 16.35 8.80
C THR A 222 -14.86 15.12 9.61
N LEU A 223 -13.75 14.51 9.24
CA LEU A 223 -13.17 13.35 9.90
C LEU A 223 -11.78 13.67 10.45
N ARG A 224 -11.40 13.01 11.55
CA ARG A 224 -10.03 13.00 12.07
C ARG A 224 -9.37 11.66 11.79
N ILE A 225 -8.12 11.69 11.38
CA ILE A 225 -7.29 10.50 11.19
C ILE A 225 -6.86 9.99 12.57
N GLU A 226 -7.36 8.82 12.95
CA GLU A 226 -7.03 8.17 14.23
C GLU A 226 -5.84 7.23 14.10
N ALA A 227 -5.75 6.50 12.98
CA ALA A 227 -4.65 5.59 12.71
C ALA A 227 -4.36 5.48 11.20
N LEU A 228 -3.07 5.40 10.87
CA LEU A 228 -2.52 5.10 9.55
C LEU A 228 -1.40 4.08 9.74
N HIS A 229 -1.77 2.82 9.87
CA HIS A 229 -0.81 1.73 9.93
C HIS A 229 -0.54 1.27 8.50
N HIS A 230 0.73 1.24 8.15
CA HIS A 230 1.12 1.10 6.77
C HIS A 230 0.65 -0.23 6.16
N TYR A 231 -0.18 -0.11 5.12
CA TYR A 231 -0.79 -1.20 4.36
C TYR A 231 -1.73 -2.15 5.11
N ASP A 232 -2.08 -1.90 6.39
CA ASP A 232 -3.01 -2.76 7.14
C ASP A 232 -4.25 -2.03 7.70
N LEU A 233 -4.16 -0.73 8.04
CA LEU A 233 -5.27 -0.03 8.69
C LEU A 233 -5.27 1.47 8.37
N VAL A 234 -6.45 1.94 7.95
CA VAL A 234 -6.81 3.35 7.94
C VAL A 234 -8.04 3.52 8.83
N LYS A 235 -7.94 4.34 9.87
CA LYS A 235 -9.03 4.60 10.82
C LYS A 235 -9.32 6.09 10.93
N TRP A 236 -10.60 6.45 10.82
CA TRP A 236 -11.10 7.81 10.96
C TRP A 236 -12.21 7.89 12.02
N SER A 237 -12.26 8.99 12.78
CA SER A 237 -13.41 9.33 13.63
C SER A 237 -14.20 10.48 13.00
N CYS A 238 -15.53 10.41 13.04
CA CYS A 238 -16.37 11.49 12.52
C CYS A 238 -16.59 12.59 13.57
N LEU A 239 -16.15 13.81 13.24
CA LEU A 239 -16.27 14.99 14.10
C LEU A 239 -17.54 15.79 13.80
N GLU A 240 -17.82 16.02 12.50
CA GLU A 240 -18.95 16.82 12.04
C GLU A 240 -19.52 16.23 10.75
N ALA A 241 -20.83 15.98 10.69
CA ALA A 241 -21.52 15.42 9.52
C ALA A 241 -23.05 15.48 9.76
N ASN A 242 -23.81 14.62 9.09
CA ASN A 242 -25.16 14.24 9.52
C ASN A 242 -25.13 13.87 11.04
N PRO A 243 -26.13 14.29 11.84
CA PRO A 243 -26.18 14.01 13.28
C PRO A 243 -25.95 12.54 13.66
N GLU A 244 -26.35 11.57 12.83
CA GLU A 244 -26.17 10.14 13.13
C GLU A 244 -24.73 9.65 12.94
N TRP A 245 -23.87 10.38 12.23
CA TRP A 245 -22.45 10.07 12.06
C TRP A 245 -21.57 10.67 13.17
N ILE A 246 -22.02 11.70 13.90
CA ILE A 246 -21.14 12.35 14.88
C ILE A 246 -20.78 11.36 16.00
N GLY A 247 -19.48 11.11 16.19
CA GLY A 247 -18.96 10.12 17.14
C GLY A 247 -18.87 8.69 16.62
N THR A 248 -19.17 8.44 15.34
CA THR A 248 -18.90 7.16 14.68
C THR A 248 -17.43 7.04 14.28
N GLU A 249 -17.02 5.81 13.95
CA GLU A 249 -15.66 5.51 13.47
C GLU A 249 -15.72 4.72 12.16
N ILE A 250 -14.85 5.07 11.21
CA ILE A 250 -14.70 4.36 9.94
C ILE A 250 -13.34 3.67 9.95
N SER A 251 -13.31 2.37 9.66
CA SER A 251 -12.08 1.59 9.55
C SER A 251 -12.00 0.85 8.22
N PHE A 252 -10.84 0.90 7.60
CA PHE A 252 -10.45 0.11 6.43
C PHE A 252 -9.29 -0.78 6.85
N GLU A 253 -9.57 -2.07 7.05
CA GLU A 253 -8.55 -3.07 7.36
C GLU A 253 -8.17 -3.81 6.06
N LEU A 254 -6.88 -3.86 5.75
CA LEU A 254 -6.34 -4.45 4.53
C LEU A 254 -5.59 -5.74 4.86
N GLU A 255 -5.88 -6.79 4.10
CA GLU A 255 -5.19 -8.08 4.19
C GLU A 255 -4.59 -8.42 2.82
N PRO A 256 -3.29 -8.76 2.75
CA PRO A 256 -2.70 -9.34 1.55
C PRO A 256 -3.40 -10.65 1.17
N HIS A 257 -3.62 -10.85 -0.13
CA HIS A 257 -4.25 -12.04 -0.67
C HIS A 257 -3.59 -12.44 -1.99
N VAL A 258 -3.52 -13.75 -2.28
CA VAL A 258 -2.92 -14.28 -3.53
C VAL A 258 -3.44 -13.62 -4.81
N LYS A 259 -4.67 -13.10 -4.79
CA LYS A 259 -5.31 -12.38 -5.92
C LYS A 259 -5.49 -10.87 -5.67
N GLY A 260 -4.58 -10.23 -4.92
CA GLY A 260 -4.58 -8.80 -4.62
C GLY A 260 -4.73 -8.50 -3.12
N ALA A 261 -5.77 -7.77 -2.75
CA ALA A 261 -6.04 -7.37 -1.37
C ALA A 261 -7.48 -7.73 -0.97
N VAL A 262 -7.70 -8.04 0.30
CA VAL A 262 -9.01 -8.08 0.92
C VAL A 262 -9.17 -6.83 1.77
N LEU A 263 -10.23 -6.06 1.50
CA LEU A 263 -10.63 -4.91 2.30
C LEU A 263 -11.79 -5.34 3.22
N ASN A 264 -11.59 -5.24 4.52
CA ASN A 264 -12.63 -5.31 5.53
C ASN A 264 -12.97 -3.88 5.96
N PHE A 265 -14.11 -3.38 5.48
CA PHE A 265 -14.62 -2.07 5.84
C PHE A 265 -15.57 -2.17 7.03
N SER A 266 -15.49 -1.20 7.95
CA SER A 266 -16.51 -0.99 8.97
C SER A 266 -16.79 0.49 9.22
N HIS A 267 -18.07 0.81 9.44
CA HIS A 267 -18.51 2.09 9.98
C HIS A 267 -19.25 1.79 11.29
N ASN A 268 -18.55 2.03 12.39
CA ASN A 268 -18.85 1.56 13.74
C ASN A 268 -19.52 2.63 14.58
N ASN A 269 -20.04 2.21 15.73
CA ASN A 269 -20.60 3.07 16.78
C ASN A 269 -21.93 3.76 16.43
N TRP A 270 -22.72 3.19 15.51
CA TRP A 270 -24.09 3.63 15.27
C TRP A 270 -24.99 3.36 16.48
N GLN A 271 -25.88 4.31 16.77
CA GLN A 271 -26.78 4.24 17.93
C GLN A 271 -28.02 3.37 17.69
N ALA A 272 -28.51 3.29 16.44
CA ALA A 272 -29.73 2.55 16.08
C ALA A 272 -29.76 2.15 14.60
N TYR A 273 -30.62 1.18 14.26
CA TYR A 273 -30.97 0.85 12.87
C TYR A 273 -32.02 1.83 12.35
N THR A 274 -31.59 2.98 11.84
CA THR A 274 -32.45 4.01 11.25
C THR A 274 -32.57 3.85 9.73
N ASN A 275 -33.45 4.64 9.11
CA ASN A 275 -33.46 4.74 7.64
C ASN A 275 -32.15 5.33 7.09
N GLU A 276 -31.52 6.24 7.84
CA GLU A 276 -30.22 6.79 7.51
C GLU A 276 -29.14 5.69 7.56
N PHE A 277 -29.12 4.85 8.59
CA PHE A 277 -28.23 3.68 8.67
C PHE A 277 -28.37 2.79 7.43
N ALA A 278 -29.61 2.47 7.05
CA ALA A 278 -29.89 1.62 5.89
C ALA A 278 -29.43 2.27 4.57
N GLY A 279 -29.72 3.56 4.37
CA GLY A 279 -29.28 4.33 3.21
C GLY A 279 -27.75 4.44 3.14
N CYS A 280 -27.12 4.73 4.27
CA CYS A 280 -25.67 4.81 4.41
C CYS A 280 -25.00 3.47 4.09
N SER A 281 -25.59 2.35 4.53
CA SER A 281 -25.09 1.00 4.21
C SER A 281 -25.03 0.74 2.71
N TYR A 282 -26.10 1.11 1.99
CA TYR A 282 -26.14 1.02 0.53
C TYR A 282 -25.15 1.98 -0.16
N ALA A 283 -25.08 3.24 0.29
CA ALA A 283 -24.13 4.22 -0.24
C ALA A 283 -22.68 3.76 -0.07
N TRP A 284 -22.31 3.20 1.09
CA TRP A 284 -20.99 2.61 1.30
C TRP A 284 -20.69 1.49 0.32
N ALA A 285 -21.64 0.61 0.00
CA ALA A 285 -21.42 -0.44 -0.99
C ALA A 285 -21.07 0.14 -2.37
N LEU A 286 -21.72 1.24 -2.77
CA LEU A 286 -21.45 1.92 -4.04
C LEU A 286 -20.09 2.62 -4.05
N PHE A 287 -19.73 3.34 -2.98
CA PHE A 287 -18.42 3.99 -2.90
C PHE A 287 -17.27 2.98 -2.76
N LEU A 288 -17.46 1.84 -2.09
CA LEU A 288 -16.46 0.77 -2.05
C LEU A 288 -16.30 0.09 -3.42
N LYS A 289 -17.38 -0.03 -4.21
CA LYS A 289 -17.29 -0.42 -5.63
C LYS A 289 -16.50 0.62 -6.43
N SER A 290 -16.69 1.91 -6.18
CA SER A 290 -15.91 3.00 -6.78
C SER A 290 -14.41 2.89 -6.42
N LEU A 291 -14.08 2.64 -5.15
CA LEU A 291 -12.69 2.41 -4.68
C LEU A 291 -12.07 1.23 -5.40
N LYS A 292 -12.76 0.07 -5.43
CA LYS A 292 -12.30 -1.11 -6.17
C LYS A 292 -12.00 -0.78 -7.63
N ARG A 293 -12.90 -0.06 -8.30
CA ARG A 293 -12.73 0.32 -9.70
C ARG A 293 -11.56 1.29 -9.90
N LEU A 294 -11.39 2.27 -9.02
CA LEU A 294 -10.24 3.18 -9.05
C LEU A 294 -8.94 2.39 -8.97
N CYS A 295 -8.83 1.48 -8.00
CA CYS A 295 -7.65 0.66 -7.80
C CYS A 295 -7.35 -0.23 -9.02
N GLU A 296 -8.35 -0.90 -9.58
CA GLU A 296 -8.15 -1.89 -10.66
C GLU A 296 -8.00 -1.29 -12.06
N THR A 297 -8.49 -0.06 -12.27
CA THR A 297 -8.59 0.53 -13.62
C THR A 297 -8.01 1.93 -13.74
N GLY A 298 -7.60 2.53 -12.61
CA GLY A 298 -7.20 3.93 -12.53
C GLY A 298 -8.37 4.93 -12.59
N LYS A 299 -9.62 4.47 -12.62
CA LYS A 299 -10.81 5.36 -12.70
C LYS A 299 -11.97 4.92 -11.81
N GLY A 300 -12.18 5.63 -10.71
CA GLY A 300 -13.35 5.44 -9.84
C GLY A 300 -14.64 6.07 -10.37
N LEU A 301 -15.67 6.04 -9.54
CA LEU A 301 -16.96 6.71 -9.69
C LEU A 301 -17.23 7.51 -8.40
N PRO A 302 -16.44 8.56 -8.12
CA PRO A 302 -16.70 9.40 -6.95
C PRO A 302 -18.02 10.15 -7.13
N PHE A 303 -18.52 10.77 -6.06
CA PHE A 303 -19.65 11.70 -6.15
C PHE A 303 -19.44 12.73 -7.28
N PRO A 304 -20.48 13.08 -8.07
CA PRO A 304 -21.86 12.62 -8.01
C PRO A 304 -22.16 11.35 -8.84
N ASP A 305 -21.14 10.66 -9.35
CA ASP A 305 -21.27 9.58 -10.34
C ASP A 305 -21.30 8.16 -9.74
N PHE A 306 -21.33 8.06 -8.41
CA PHE A 306 -21.17 6.82 -7.63
C PHE A 306 -22.26 5.76 -7.86
N ASP A 307 -23.41 6.15 -8.39
CA ASP A 307 -24.57 5.29 -8.67
C ASP A 307 -24.71 4.89 -10.15
N LYS A 308 -23.74 5.27 -11.00
CA LYS A 308 -23.72 4.98 -12.44
C LYS A 308 -23.20 3.58 -12.80
#